data_AF-A0A3M1YUG5-F1
#
_entry.id   AF-A0A3M1YUG5-F1
#
_cell.length_a   1.000
_cell.length_b   1.000
_cell.length_c   1.000
_cell.angle_alpha   90.00
_cell.angle_beta   90.00
_cell.angle_gamma   90.00
#
_symmetry.space_group_name_H-M   'P 1'
#
loop_
_entity.id
_entity.type
_entity.pdbx_description
1 polymer ?
#
loop_
_entity_poly.entity_id
_entity_poly.type
_entity_poly.pdbx_seq_one_letter_code
_entity_poly.pdbx_strand_id
1 'polypeptide(L)'
;MEVRKNIILVFILSLLSMGCSKEKRSNKAAEKMKKFVIDIARYARSFDSDFIIIPQNGVELAFNELNKDSGIDEEYVSAVDGFGVEELYYNGDYSPDEYRIEFLQSLPSDKVVLVSEVVNDSADISDAVHKVTANGWLCFPRTKDNYYYDYIPDSVIEENNDDIQTLGDAKNYLYLIGNSDFSSKQEMLDVIRNTNFDLIIMDLFFNEEAFSKNEISSLKVKANGGKRLVIAYINIGAAENWRYYWKEDWKLHHPSWLKKPYEGYEDEIWVKYWKKDWQEIIYGNDNSYMKRIIDSGFDGAYLDNVEAYYFLYYD
;
A
#
# COMPACT_ATOMS: atom_id res chain seq x y z
N MET A 1 47.60 -37.70 -40.50
CA MET A 1 48.04 -36.31 -40.20
C MET A 1 46.80 -35.44 -40.20
N GLU A 2 46.35 -35.03 -39.00
CA GLU A 2 46.03 -33.64 -38.60
C GLU A 2 45.39 -32.70 -39.66
N VAL A 3 44.31 -31.92 -39.46
CA VAL A 3 43.80 -31.12 -38.32
C VAL A 3 42.35 -30.68 -38.65
N ARG A 4 41.47 -30.49 -37.65
CA ARG A 4 40.52 -29.34 -37.49
C ARG A 4 39.73 -29.49 -36.18
N LYS A 5 40.24 -28.98 -35.05
CA LYS A 5 40.04 -27.63 -34.45
C LYS A 5 38.58 -27.25 -34.17
N ASN A 6 38.19 -27.54 -32.92
CA ASN A 6 37.40 -26.75 -31.97
C ASN A 6 36.54 -25.59 -32.50
N ILE A 7 35.22 -25.70 -32.33
CA ILE A 7 34.33 -24.57 -32.08
C ILE A 7 33.76 -24.80 -30.68
N ILE A 8 34.27 -24.08 -29.69
CA ILE A 8 33.73 -23.97 -28.34
C ILE A 8 33.48 -22.47 -28.07
N LEU A 9 32.32 -22.20 -27.47
CA LEU A 9 31.90 -20.99 -26.75
C LEU A 9 31.68 -19.69 -27.54
N VAL A 10 30.40 -19.38 -27.80
CA VAL A 10 29.82 -18.04 -27.56
C VAL A 10 28.33 -18.22 -27.23
N PHE A 11 27.94 -18.46 -25.96
CA PHE A 11 26.53 -18.38 -25.53
C PHE A 11 26.33 -18.09 -24.02
N ILE A 12 27.27 -17.38 -23.36
CA ILE A 12 27.17 -17.04 -21.93
C ILE A 12 27.11 -15.52 -21.65
N LEU A 13 27.12 -14.65 -22.68
CA LEU A 13 27.07 -13.19 -22.48
C LEU A 13 25.66 -12.55 -22.54
N SER A 14 24.63 -13.28 -22.97
CA SER A 14 23.28 -12.68 -23.18
C SER A 14 22.45 -12.54 -21.90
N LEU A 15 22.55 -13.48 -20.95
CA LEU A 15 21.74 -13.49 -19.73
C LEU A 15 22.13 -12.37 -18.75
N LEU A 16 23.43 -12.10 -18.57
CA LEU A 16 23.92 -11.00 -17.73
C LEU A 16 23.52 -9.62 -18.26
N SER A 17 23.44 -9.46 -19.58
CA SER A 17 23.07 -8.18 -20.21
C SER A 17 21.59 -7.82 -20.04
N MET A 18 20.71 -8.82 -19.94
CA MET A 18 19.27 -8.61 -19.75
C MET A 18 18.94 -8.23 -18.30
N GLY A 19 19.62 -8.83 -17.32
CA GLY A 19 19.47 -8.50 -15.89
C GLY A 19 19.79 -7.03 -15.59
N CYS A 20 20.98 -6.56 -15.96
CA CYS A 20 21.36 -5.14 -15.76
C CYS A 20 20.44 -4.14 -16.49
N SER A 21 19.83 -4.55 -17.61
CA SER A 21 18.89 -3.70 -18.34
C SER A 21 17.54 -3.57 -17.62
N LYS A 22 17.02 -4.68 -17.07
CA LYS A 22 15.80 -4.67 -16.25
C LYS A 22 15.99 -3.82 -14.99
N GLU A 23 17.12 -4.00 -14.31
CA GLU A 23 17.46 -3.26 -13.08
C GLU A 23 17.51 -1.76 -13.32
N LYS A 24 18.27 -1.33 -14.33
CA LYS A 24 18.34 0.08 -14.72
C LYS A 24 16.98 0.68 -15.10
N ARG A 25 16.07 -0.12 -15.64
CA ARG A 25 14.70 0.33 -15.96
C ARG A 25 13.85 0.44 -14.71
N SER A 26 13.94 -0.53 -13.81
CA SER A 26 13.28 -0.54 -12.50
C SER A 26 13.70 0.66 -11.67
N ASN A 27 15.00 0.92 -11.51
CA ASN A 27 15.49 2.06 -10.73
C ASN A 27 15.00 3.40 -11.30
N LYS A 28 14.98 3.54 -12.64
CA LYS A 28 14.40 4.73 -13.30
C LYS A 28 12.90 4.85 -13.12
N ALA A 29 12.19 3.73 -12.97
CA ALA A 29 10.76 3.74 -12.69
C ALA A 29 10.52 4.09 -11.22
N ALA A 30 11.35 3.60 -10.30
CA ALA A 30 11.29 3.90 -8.88
C ALA A 30 11.40 5.41 -8.62
N GLU A 31 12.35 6.11 -9.26
CA GLU A 31 12.44 7.57 -9.20
C GLU A 31 11.17 8.29 -9.68
N LYS A 32 10.45 7.70 -10.64
CA LYS A 32 9.15 8.24 -11.07
C LYS A 32 8.04 7.91 -10.08
N MET A 33 8.10 6.78 -9.38
CA MET A 33 7.16 6.44 -8.32
C MET A 33 7.36 7.38 -7.14
N LYS A 34 8.62 7.63 -6.72
CA LYS A 34 8.94 8.63 -5.70
C LYS A 34 8.31 9.98 -6.04
N LYS A 35 8.59 10.48 -7.24
CA LYS A 35 8.00 11.72 -7.73
C LYS A 35 6.47 11.70 -7.73
N PHE A 36 5.86 10.59 -8.12
CA PHE A 36 4.41 10.45 -8.18
C PHE A 36 3.78 10.53 -6.79
N VAL A 37 4.33 9.81 -5.80
CA VAL A 37 3.91 9.88 -4.39
C VAL A 37 4.09 11.29 -3.83
N ILE A 38 5.24 11.93 -4.08
CA ILE A 38 5.51 13.30 -3.65
C ILE A 38 4.49 14.29 -4.25
N ASP A 39 4.18 14.16 -5.54
CA ASP A 39 3.21 15.04 -6.21
C ASP A 39 1.76 14.80 -5.71
N ILE A 40 1.39 13.54 -5.41
CA ILE A 40 0.13 13.19 -4.73
C ILE A 40 0.06 13.86 -3.35
N ALA A 41 1.11 13.71 -2.54
CA ALA A 41 1.19 14.31 -1.20
C ALA A 41 1.05 15.83 -1.25
N ARG A 42 1.79 16.49 -2.15
CA ARG A 42 1.70 17.95 -2.38
C ARG A 42 0.29 18.38 -2.79
N TYR A 43 -0.35 17.62 -3.68
CA TYR A 43 -1.72 17.91 -4.10
C TYR A 43 -2.69 17.79 -2.93
N ALA A 44 -2.67 16.68 -2.19
CA ALA A 44 -3.56 16.49 -1.05
C ALA A 44 -3.35 17.55 0.03
N ARG A 45 -2.08 17.85 0.35
CA ARG A 45 -1.70 18.86 1.35
C ARG A 45 -1.97 20.31 0.94
N SER A 46 -2.34 20.54 -0.32
CA SER A 46 -2.85 21.86 -0.75
C SER A 46 -4.31 22.10 -0.31
N PHE A 47 -5.05 21.05 0.03
CA PHE A 47 -6.42 21.12 0.56
C PHE A 47 -6.47 20.91 2.07
N ASP A 48 -5.63 20.02 2.60
CA ASP A 48 -5.52 19.71 4.02
C ASP A 48 -4.04 19.52 4.39
N SER A 49 -3.43 20.48 5.07
CA SER A 49 -2.00 20.48 5.37
C SER A 49 -1.54 19.27 6.17
N ASP A 50 -2.46 18.63 6.89
CA ASP A 50 -2.20 17.52 7.79
C ASP A 50 -2.55 16.16 7.15
N PHE A 51 -2.91 16.15 5.86
CA PHE A 51 -3.31 14.93 5.14
C PHE A 51 -2.18 13.89 5.11
N ILE A 52 -2.51 12.72 5.65
CA ILE A 52 -1.57 11.62 5.89
C ILE A 52 -1.34 10.81 4.61
N ILE A 53 -0.09 10.45 4.31
CA ILE A 53 0.29 9.63 3.16
C ILE A 53 1.08 8.40 3.62
N ILE A 54 0.57 7.20 3.30
CA ILE A 54 1.17 5.92 3.69
C ILE A 54 1.32 5.02 2.44
N PRO A 55 2.48 4.93 1.78
CA PRO A 55 2.73 3.92 0.76
C PRO A 55 2.73 2.50 1.35
N GLN A 56 2.20 1.52 0.62
CA GLN A 56 2.24 0.10 0.96
C GLN A 56 3.30 -0.66 0.16
N ASN A 57 4.11 -1.45 0.86
CA ASN A 57 5.28 -2.18 0.37
C ASN A 57 6.32 -1.21 -0.26
N GLY A 58 7.32 -1.71 -1.00
CA GLY A 58 8.29 -0.87 -1.71
C GLY A 58 9.08 0.10 -0.83
N VAL A 59 9.43 -0.32 0.40
CA VAL A 59 10.17 0.47 1.40
C VAL A 59 11.50 1.03 0.87
N GLU A 60 12.08 0.40 -0.15
CA GLU A 60 13.30 0.83 -0.82
C GLU A 60 13.18 2.25 -1.41
N LEU A 61 11.97 2.71 -1.73
CA LEU A 61 11.71 4.08 -2.17
C LEU A 61 12.09 5.13 -1.12
N ALA A 62 12.22 4.76 0.16
CA ALA A 62 12.72 5.65 1.20
C ALA A 62 14.22 5.98 1.10
N PHE A 63 14.96 5.28 0.23
CA PHE A 63 16.41 5.37 0.16
C PHE A 63 16.92 5.81 -1.22
N ASN A 64 18.06 6.48 -1.22
CA ASN A 64 18.76 6.85 -2.45
C ASN A 64 19.17 5.58 -3.19
N GLU A 65 19.01 5.58 -4.52
CA GLU A 65 19.37 4.44 -5.38
C GLU A 65 18.71 3.10 -4.97
N LEU A 66 17.62 3.14 -4.19
CA LEU A 66 16.94 1.96 -3.61
C LEU A 66 17.83 1.13 -2.67
N ASN A 67 18.84 1.76 -2.08
CA ASN A 67 19.80 1.10 -1.22
C ASN A 67 19.92 1.84 0.12
N LYS A 68 19.60 1.16 1.22
CA LYS A 68 19.69 1.71 2.58
C LYS A 68 21.08 2.26 2.93
N ASP A 69 22.15 1.67 2.39
CA ASP A 69 23.53 2.13 2.62
C ASP A 69 23.86 3.43 1.86
N SER A 70 23.01 3.83 0.91
CA SER A 70 23.13 5.10 0.17
C SER A 70 22.39 6.26 0.85
N GLY A 71 21.86 6.02 2.06
CA GLY A 71 21.17 7.01 2.87
C GLY A 71 19.73 7.27 2.42
N ILE A 72 19.03 8.07 3.23
CA ILE A 72 17.62 8.40 3.04
C ILE A 72 17.42 9.34 1.84
N ASP A 73 16.36 9.08 1.07
CA ASP A 73 15.80 10.04 0.11
C ASP A 73 14.91 11.03 0.87
N GLU A 74 15.50 12.13 1.29
CA GLU A 74 14.85 13.13 2.14
C GLU A 74 13.58 13.73 1.52
N GLU A 75 13.54 13.89 0.19
CA GLU A 75 12.35 14.45 -0.48
C GLU A 75 11.18 13.47 -0.41
N TYR A 76 11.43 12.19 -0.66
CA TYR A 76 10.41 11.15 -0.55
C TYR A 76 9.95 10.93 0.90
N VAL A 77 10.90 10.78 1.82
CA VAL A 77 10.59 10.50 3.23
C VAL A 77 9.89 11.69 3.91
N SER A 78 10.17 12.92 3.50
CA SER A 78 9.40 14.10 3.96
C SER A 78 7.97 14.15 3.39
N ALA A 79 7.71 13.47 2.28
CA ALA A 79 6.39 13.45 1.65
C ALA A 79 5.44 12.39 2.27
N VAL A 80 5.96 11.41 2.99
CA VAL A 80 5.18 10.31 3.58
C VAL A 80 5.22 10.33 5.10
N ASP A 81 4.17 9.85 5.74
CA ASP A 81 3.99 9.89 7.20
C ASP A 81 4.24 8.52 7.86
N GLY A 82 4.08 7.45 7.08
CA GLY A 82 4.35 6.09 7.50
C GLY A 82 4.51 5.15 6.32
N PHE A 83 4.68 3.86 6.60
CA PHE A 83 4.84 2.79 5.61
C PHE A 83 3.96 1.60 5.97
N GLY A 84 3.18 1.14 5.00
CA GLY A 84 2.47 -0.13 5.08
C GLY A 84 3.33 -1.28 4.54
N VAL A 85 3.20 -2.47 5.09
CA VAL A 85 3.84 -3.68 4.56
C VAL A 85 3.00 -4.91 4.87
N GLU A 86 2.92 -5.83 3.92
CA GLU A 86 2.22 -7.11 4.09
C GLU A 86 3.21 -8.25 4.29
N GLU A 87 2.82 -9.23 5.11
CA GLU A 87 3.42 -10.55 5.19
C GLU A 87 4.94 -10.50 5.46
N LEU A 88 5.32 -9.91 6.61
CA LEU A 88 6.72 -9.62 6.94
C LEU A 88 7.38 -10.77 7.70
N TYR A 89 6.75 -11.24 8.78
CA TYR A 89 7.21 -12.42 9.54
C TYR A 89 6.45 -13.69 9.14
N TYR A 90 5.17 -13.56 8.80
CA TYR A 90 4.27 -14.64 8.46
C TYR A 90 3.56 -14.38 7.12
N ASN A 91 3.68 -15.34 6.22
CA ASN A 91 2.92 -15.43 4.97
C ASN A 91 2.20 -16.78 4.92
N GLY A 92 1.24 -16.94 5.82
CA GLY A 92 0.70 -18.23 6.22
C GLY A 92 1.60 -18.91 7.26
N ASP A 93 2.76 -19.39 6.83
CA ASP A 93 3.76 -20.00 7.72
C ASP A 93 4.83 -18.99 8.13
N TYR A 94 5.55 -19.26 9.23
CA TYR A 94 6.68 -18.43 9.67
C TYR A 94 7.78 -18.41 8.60
N SER A 95 7.99 -17.26 7.99
CA SER A 95 8.95 -17.04 6.91
C SER A 95 9.40 -15.58 6.89
N PRO A 96 10.29 -15.17 7.81
CA PRO A 96 10.69 -13.77 7.94
C PRO A 96 11.39 -13.26 6.68
N ASP A 97 10.93 -12.12 6.18
CA ASP A 97 11.58 -11.35 5.13
C ASP A 97 12.62 -10.40 5.74
N GLU A 98 13.78 -10.96 6.06
CA GLU A 98 14.89 -10.22 6.68
C GLU A 98 15.32 -9.02 5.83
N TYR A 99 15.17 -9.09 4.51
CA TYR A 99 15.51 -7.98 3.62
C TYR A 99 14.59 -6.78 3.87
N ARG A 100 13.27 -6.97 3.84
CA ARG A 100 12.32 -5.88 4.13
C ARG A 100 12.41 -5.41 5.58
N ILE A 101 12.60 -6.33 6.54
CA ILE A 101 12.79 -5.99 7.96
C ILE A 101 13.97 -5.02 8.14
N GLU A 102 15.13 -5.32 7.54
CA GLU A 102 16.32 -4.48 7.65
C GLU A 102 16.13 -3.08 7.03
N PHE A 103 15.37 -2.97 5.93
CA PHE A 103 15.03 -1.68 5.33
C PHE A 103 14.11 -0.88 6.24
N LEU A 104 13.06 -1.50 6.79
CA LEU A 104 12.12 -0.87 7.72
C LEU A 104 12.83 -0.39 9.00
N GLN A 105 13.75 -1.17 9.54
CA GLN A 105 14.57 -0.78 10.70
C GLN A 105 15.52 0.38 10.41
N SER A 106 15.80 0.67 9.14
CA SER A 106 16.66 1.78 8.70
C SER A 106 15.88 3.08 8.44
N LEU A 107 14.55 3.07 8.59
CA LEU A 107 13.72 4.26 8.45
C LEU A 107 13.94 5.24 9.62
N PRO A 108 13.68 6.54 9.42
CA PRO A 108 13.64 7.51 10.51
C PRO A 108 12.59 7.12 11.56
N SER A 109 12.92 7.32 12.84
CA SER A 109 12.12 6.86 13.98
C SER A 109 10.75 7.54 14.13
N ASP A 110 10.53 8.66 13.44
CA ASP A 110 9.25 9.36 13.38
C ASP A 110 8.28 8.76 12.36
N LYS A 111 8.73 7.82 11.51
CA LYS A 111 7.87 7.13 10.54
C LYS A 111 7.20 5.93 11.19
N VAL A 112 5.87 5.92 11.13
CA VAL A 112 5.06 4.79 11.61
C VAL A 112 5.09 3.67 10.59
N VAL A 113 5.28 2.43 11.05
CA VAL A 113 5.22 1.24 10.20
C VAL A 113 3.99 0.41 10.58
N LEU A 114 3.19 0.07 9.58
CA LEU A 114 1.96 -0.72 9.69
C LEU A 114 2.19 -2.04 8.99
N VAL A 115 2.22 -3.14 9.74
CA VAL A 115 2.47 -4.49 9.23
C VAL A 115 1.18 -5.28 9.26
N SER A 116 0.76 -5.85 8.12
CA SER A 116 -0.34 -6.81 8.08
C SER A 116 0.20 -8.22 7.90
N GLU A 117 0.03 -9.05 8.93
CA GLU A 117 0.51 -10.44 8.94
C GLU A 117 -0.62 -11.40 8.54
N VAL A 118 -0.29 -12.50 7.85
CA VAL A 118 -1.24 -13.60 7.61
C VAL A 118 -0.69 -14.86 8.23
N VAL A 119 -1.46 -15.49 9.13
CA VAL A 119 -1.09 -16.77 9.74
C VAL A 119 -2.04 -17.90 9.32
N ASN A 120 -1.50 -19.10 9.16
CA ASN A 120 -2.28 -20.31 8.90
C ASN A 120 -2.98 -20.85 10.15
N ASP A 121 -2.29 -20.81 11.29
CA ASP A 121 -2.81 -21.22 12.60
C ASP A 121 -3.06 -19.99 13.47
N SER A 122 -4.27 -19.83 13.98
CA SER A 122 -4.64 -18.78 14.93
C SER A 122 -3.77 -18.77 16.20
N ALA A 123 -3.13 -19.89 16.55
CA ALA A 123 -2.19 -19.97 17.66
C ALA A 123 -0.95 -19.09 17.45
N ASP A 124 -0.58 -18.79 16.20
CA ASP A 124 0.59 -17.97 15.86
C ASP A 124 0.32 -16.46 15.93
N ILE A 125 -0.95 -16.02 16.06
CA ILE A 125 -1.31 -14.60 16.11
C ILE A 125 -0.52 -13.86 17.20
N SER A 126 -0.41 -14.43 18.40
CA SER A 126 0.30 -13.78 19.50
C SER A 126 1.80 -13.63 19.23
N ASP A 127 2.40 -14.57 18.50
CA ASP A 127 3.82 -14.52 18.16
C ASP A 127 4.08 -13.50 17.04
N ALA A 128 3.24 -13.49 16.00
CA ALA A 128 3.28 -12.50 14.92
C ALA A 128 3.16 -11.07 15.46
N VAL A 129 2.18 -10.82 16.33
CA VAL A 129 2.00 -9.52 17.00
C VAL A 129 3.24 -9.16 17.82
N HIS A 130 3.77 -10.09 18.60
CA HIS A 130 4.95 -9.82 19.43
C HIS A 130 6.18 -9.43 18.59
N LYS A 131 6.41 -10.13 17.47
CA LYS A 131 7.55 -9.84 16.57
C LYS A 131 7.45 -8.46 15.92
N VAL A 132 6.26 -8.11 15.43
CA VAL A 132 6.02 -6.78 14.84
C VAL A 132 6.18 -5.69 15.90
N THR A 133 5.49 -5.82 17.03
CA THR A 133 5.48 -4.79 18.09
C THR A 133 6.82 -4.64 18.82
N ALA A 134 7.67 -5.68 18.84
CA ALA A 134 9.04 -5.58 19.37
C ALA A 134 9.92 -4.57 18.61
N ASN A 135 9.58 -4.24 17.36
CA ASN A 135 10.23 -3.19 16.58
C ASN A 135 9.57 -1.80 16.76
N GLY A 136 8.51 -1.69 17.56
CA GLY A 136 7.71 -0.47 17.69
C GLY A 136 6.72 -0.25 16.55
N TRP A 137 6.47 -1.27 15.73
CA TRP A 137 5.55 -1.22 14.59
C TRP A 137 4.13 -1.65 14.99
N LEU A 138 3.13 -1.23 14.21
CA LEU A 138 1.73 -1.60 14.41
C LEU A 138 1.43 -2.91 13.68
N CYS A 139 0.75 -3.85 14.32
CA CYS A 139 0.40 -5.15 13.73
C CYS A 139 -1.11 -5.25 13.49
N PHE A 140 -1.50 -5.65 12.28
CA PHE A 140 -2.85 -6.15 11.98
C PHE A 140 -2.75 -7.62 11.56
N PRO A 141 -2.89 -8.56 12.51
CA PRO A 141 -2.81 -9.98 12.22
C PRO A 141 -4.12 -10.48 11.59
N ARG A 142 -3.97 -11.34 10.58
CA ARG A 142 -5.06 -11.97 9.85
C ARG A 142 -4.88 -13.48 9.87
N THR A 143 -5.99 -14.21 9.78
CA THR A 143 -5.95 -15.61 9.34
C THR A 143 -6.21 -15.67 7.84
N LYS A 144 -6.00 -16.83 7.22
CA LYS A 144 -6.32 -17.06 5.80
C LYS A 144 -7.76 -16.70 5.41
N ASP A 145 -8.69 -16.71 6.37
CA ASP A 145 -10.09 -16.37 6.13
C ASP A 145 -10.29 -14.84 5.98
N ASN A 146 -9.28 -14.01 6.32
CA ASN A 146 -9.25 -12.55 6.06
C ASN A 146 -8.28 -12.15 4.96
N TYR A 147 -7.92 -13.06 4.05
CA TYR A 147 -6.87 -12.75 3.09
C TYR A 147 -7.17 -11.48 2.27
N TYR A 148 -8.44 -11.21 2.00
CA TYR A 148 -8.91 -10.05 1.24
C TYR A 148 -9.47 -8.89 2.10
N TYR A 149 -9.19 -8.88 3.41
CA TYR A 149 -9.57 -7.79 4.31
C TYR A 149 -11.09 -7.52 4.35
N ASP A 150 -11.89 -8.57 4.41
CA ASP A 150 -13.36 -8.49 4.41
C ASP A 150 -13.97 -8.42 5.82
N TYR A 151 -13.25 -8.89 6.86
CA TYR A 151 -13.79 -8.98 8.21
C TYR A 151 -13.06 -8.11 9.25
N ILE A 152 -13.82 -7.69 10.25
CA ILE A 152 -13.34 -7.01 11.46
C ILE A 152 -13.05 -8.06 12.53
N PRO A 153 -11.84 -8.13 13.10
CA PRO A 153 -11.54 -9.07 14.18
C PRO A 153 -12.41 -8.83 15.42
N ASP A 154 -12.76 -9.90 16.13
CA ASP A 154 -13.58 -9.84 17.36
C ASP A 154 -12.91 -9.09 18.53
N SER A 155 -11.60 -8.84 18.44
CA SER A 155 -10.83 -8.16 19.47
C SER A 155 -9.84 -7.16 18.87
N VAL A 156 -9.68 -6.02 19.56
CA VAL A 156 -8.66 -5.02 19.25
C VAL A 156 -7.41 -5.34 20.05
N ILE A 157 -6.34 -5.69 19.34
CA ILE A 157 -5.01 -5.94 19.93
C ILE A 157 -4.35 -4.58 20.19
N GLU A 158 -3.65 -4.43 21.33
CA GLU A 158 -3.09 -3.13 21.77
C GLU A 158 -4.15 -2.01 21.86
N GLU A 159 -5.36 -2.34 22.33
CA GLU A 159 -6.44 -1.37 22.55
C GLU A 159 -6.00 -0.26 23.51
N ASN A 160 -6.31 0.99 23.15
CA ASN A 160 -5.94 2.17 23.91
C ASN A 160 -7.09 3.19 23.97
N ASN A 161 -7.11 3.93 25.07
CA ASN A 161 -8.17 4.89 25.38
C ASN A 161 -7.82 6.33 24.99
N ASP A 162 -6.63 6.56 24.45
CA ASP A 162 -6.15 7.90 24.13
C ASP A 162 -6.78 8.41 22.82
N ASP A 163 -6.89 9.73 22.71
CA ASP A 163 -7.27 10.37 21.46
C ASP A 163 -6.12 10.33 20.46
N ILE A 164 -6.40 9.97 19.22
CA ILE A 164 -5.42 9.90 18.14
C ILE A 164 -5.51 11.20 17.34
N GLN A 165 -4.50 12.06 17.44
CA GLN A 165 -4.43 13.33 16.69
C GLN A 165 -3.53 13.21 15.47
N THR A 166 -2.49 12.40 15.56
CA THR A 166 -1.48 12.16 14.51
C THR A 166 -1.26 10.67 14.32
N LEU A 167 -0.66 10.28 13.19
CA LEU A 167 -0.37 8.87 12.91
C LEU A 167 0.49 8.22 14.00
N GLY A 168 1.43 8.96 14.61
CA GLY A 168 2.31 8.48 15.67
C GLY A 168 1.63 8.18 17.01
N ASP A 169 0.40 8.66 17.21
CA ASP A 169 -0.38 8.38 18.43
C ASP A 169 -0.95 6.95 18.42
N ALA A 170 -1.14 6.37 17.24
CA ALA A 170 -1.75 5.05 17.07
C ALA A 170 -0.91 3.91 17.69
N LYS A 171 -1.61 2.91 18.21
CA LYS A 171 -1.11 1.66 18.79
C LYS A 171 -1.70 0.43 18.12
N ASN A 172 -2.79 0.58 17.38
CA ASN A 172 -3.42 -0.48 16.62
C ASN A 172 -4.11 0.09 15.38
N TYR A 173 -4.52 -0.77 14.46
CA TYR A 173 -5.30 -0.33 13.30
C TYR A 173 -6.19 -1.45 12.77
N LEU A 174 -7.27 -1.07 12.10
CA LEU A 174 -8.11 -1.95 11.29
C LEU A 174 -7.75 -1.77 9.82
N TYR A 175 -7.53 -2.87 9.10
CA TYR A 175 -7.43 -2.86 7.64
C TYR A 175 -8.63 -3.61 7.06
N LEU A 176 -9.56 -2.87 6.45
CA LEU A 176 -10.85 -3.35 5.97
C LEU A 176 -11.20 -2.68 4.62
N ILE A 177 -10.72 -3.27 3.53
CA ILE A 177 -10.99 -2.78 2.16
C ILE A 177 -12.02 -3.65 1.42
N GLY A 178 -12.25 -4.87 1.89
CA GLY A 178 -13.36 -5.70 1.48
C GLY A 178 -14.67 -5.25 2.14
N ASN A 179 -15.77 -5.37 1.41
CA ASN A 179 -17.11 -5.02 1.89
C ASN A 179 -18.16 -6.10 1.60
N SER A 180 -17.72 -7.28 1.17
CA SER A 180 -18.60 -8.37 0.71
C SER A 180 -19.43 -9.01 1.83
N ASP A 181 -18.94 -8.95 3.07
CA ASP A 181 -19.61 -9.46 4.26
C ASP A 181 -20.69 -8.53 4.83
N PHE A 182 -20.83 -7.31 4.28
CA PHE A 182 -21.82 -6.34 4.74
C PHE A 182 -22.95 -6.18 3.73
N SER A 183 -24.19 -6.13 4.23
CA SER A 183 -25.38 -5.94 3.39
C SER A 183 -25.61 -4.49 2.98
N SER A 184 -24.99 -3.53 3.67
CA SER A 184 -25.13 -2.09 3.40
C SER A 184 -23.99 -1.24 3.98
N LYS A 185 -23.83 -0.01 3.45
CA LYS A 185 -22.98 1.03 4.07
C LYS A 185 -23.28 1.20 5.55
N GLN A 186 -24.56 1.29 5.91
CA GLN A 186 -24.98 1.57 7.28
C GLN A 186 -24.53 0.47 8.24
N GLU A 187 -24.66 -0.79 7.84
CA GLU A 187 -24.18 -1.93 8.63
C GLU A 187 -22.65 -1.86 8.84
N MET A 188 -21.88 -1.68 7.78
CA MET A 188 -20.42 -1.55 7.86
C MET A 188 -20.01 -0.40 8.80
N LEU A 189 -20.64 0.78 8.66
CA LEU A 189 -20.40 1.95 9.50
C LEU A 189 -20.77 1.70 10.97
N ASP A 190 -21.86 0.97 11.24
CA ASP A 190 -22.28 0.63 12.61
C ASP A 190 -21.28 -0.32 13.27
N VAL A 191 -20.81 -1.35 12.56
CA VAL A 191 -19.82 -2.29 13.12
C VAL A 191 -18.49 -1.59 13.38
N ILE A 192 -17.97 -0.79 12.44
CA ILE A 192 -16.71 -0.04 12.64
C ILE A 192 -16.80 0.90 13.86
N ARG A 193 -17.93 1.62 14.03
CA ARG A 193 -18.12 2.52 15.18
C ARG A 193 -18.16 1.83 16.53
N ASN A 194 -18.47 0.53 16.56
CA ASN A 194 -18.49 -0.28 17.78
C ASN A 194 -17.13 -0.89 18.14
N THR A 195 -16.05 -0.53 17.43
CA THR A 195 -14.67 -0.94 17.76
C THR A 195 -13.92 0.18 18.47
N ASN A 196 -12.71 -0.12 19.00
CA ASN A 196 -11.78 0.87 19.56
C ASN A 196 -10.45 0.96 18.79
N PHE A 197 -10.46 0.66 17.48
CA PHE A 197 -9.27 0.85 16.65
C PHE A 197 -8.86 2.34 16.56
N ASP A 198 -7.56 2.63 16.50
CA ASP A 198 -7.00 4.00 16.41
C ASP A 198 -6.98 4.56 15.01
N LEU A 199 -6.83 3.66 14.06
CA LEU A 199 -6.72 3.93 12.64
C LEU A 199 -7.62 2.95 11.91
N ILE A 200 -8.43 3.46 10.99
CA ILE A 200 -9.21 2.64 10.07
C ILE A 200 -8.64 2.86 8.66
N ILE A 201 -8.12 1.82 8.04
CA ILE A 201 -7.79 1.80 6.61
C ILE A 201 -8.96 1.13 5.90
N MET A 202 -9.61 1.85 4.99
CA MET A 202 -10.77 1.34 4.27
C MET A 202 -10.90 1.92 2.87
N ASP A 203 -11.71 1.29 2.03
CA ASP A 203 -12.00 1.79 0.70
C ASP A 203 -12.87 3.07 0.74
N LEU A 204 -12.71 3.94 -0.26
CA LEU A 204 -13.61 5.09 -0.45
C LEU A 204 -15.04 4.64 -0.81
N PHE A 205 -15.18 3.49 -1.44
CA PHE A 205 -16.42 2.99 -1.99
C PHE A 205 -16.94 1.78 -1.22
N PHE A 206 -18.25 1.78 -1.02
CA PHE A 206 -19.00 0.57 -0.73
C PHE A 206 -19.64 0.10 -2.03
N ASN A 207 -19.14 -1.01 -2.58
CA ASN A 207 -19.36 -1.38 -3.98
C ASN A 207 -18.99 -0.21 -4.92
N GLU A 208 -19.98 0.39 -5.60
CA GLU A 208 -19.78 1.53 -6.52
C GLU A 208 -20.10 2.89 -5.88
N GLU A 209 -20.66 2.92 -4.67
CA GLU A 209 -21.10 4.15 -4.01
C GLU A 209 -20.04 4.67 -3.04
N ALA A 210 -19.56 5.90 -3.28
CA ALA A 210 -18.61 6.54 -2.38
C ALA A 210 -19.25 6.85 -1.02
N PHE A 211 -18.50 6.65 0.06
CA PHE A 211 -18.86 7.19 1.37
C PHE A 211 -18.84 8.72 1.33
N SER A 212 -19.86 9.32 1.92
CA SER A 212 -20.01 10.77 2.07
C SER A 212 -19.18 11.32 3.23
N LYS A 213 -18.99 12.63 3.23
CA LYS A 213 -18.30 13.34 4.31
C LYS A 213 -18.88 13.07 5.69
N ASN A 214 -20.20 12.97 5.81
CA ASN A 214 -20.85 12.71 7.09
C ASN A 214 -20.63 11.26 7.56
N GLU A 215 -20.64 10.30 6.64
CA GLU A 215 -20.35 8.89 6.94
C GLU A 215 -18.91 8.74 7.44
N ILE A 216 -17.91 9.30 6.73
CA ILE A 216 -16.51 9.27 7.17
C ILE A 216 -16.30 10.03 8.48
N SER A 217 -16.90 11.21 8.63
CA SER A 217 -16.82 11.96 9.91
C SER A 217 -17.38 11.16 11.08
N SER A 218 -18.40 10.33 10.85
CA SER A 218 -18.98 9.49 11.91
C SER A 218 -18.05 8.36 12.37
N LEU A 219 -17.06 7.98 11.55
CA LEU A 219 -16.07 6.96 11.89
C LEU A 219 -14.89 7.50 12.70
N LYS A 220 -14.70 8.82 12.79
CA LYS A 220 -13.55 9.45 13.50
C LYS A 220 -13.68 9.43 15.03
N VAL A 221 -14.67 8.70 15.56
CA VAL A 221 -14.91 8.51 16.99
C VAL A 221 -14.94 7.02 17.29
N LYS A 222 -14.15 6.61 18.27
CA LYS A 222 -14.07 5.26 18.82
C LYS A 222 -15.33 4.92 19.61
N ALA A 223 -15.59 3.63 19.84
CA ALA A 223 -16.72 3.19 20.68
C ALA A 223 -16.63 3.74 22.11
N ASN A 224 -15.42 3.91 22.64
CA ASN A 224 -15.17 4.53 23.95
C ASN A 224 -15.29 6.07 23.95
N GLY A 225 -15.57 6.70 22.81
CA GLY A 225 -15.71 8.15 22.65
C GLY A 225 -14.41 8.90 22.33
N GLY A 226 -13.26 8.22 22.32
CA GLY A 226 -11.98 8.81 21.92
C GLY A 226 -11.92 9.06 20.40
N LYS A 227 -10.99 9.90 19.95
CA LYS A 227 -10.79 10.18 18.52
C LYS A 227 -9.96 9.09 17.84
N ARG A 228 -10.23 8.86 16.55
CA ARG A 228 -9.43 8.01 15.65
C ARG A 228 -9.24 8.68 14.29
N LEU A 229 -8.31 8.14 13.52
CA LEU A 229 -8.05 8.56 12.13
C LEU A 229 -8.66 7.57 11.14
N VAL A 230 -9.08 8.05 9.98
CA VAL A 230 -9.67 7.24 8.90
C VAL A 230 -8.92 7.52 7.60
N ILE A 231 -8.32 6.48 7.01
CA ILE A 231 -7.42 6.53 5.86
C ILE A 231 -8.05 5.77 4.69
N ALA A 232 -8.06 6.38 3.51
CA ALA A 232 -8.60 5.75 2.31
C ALA A 232 -7.55 4.90 1.60
N TYR A 233 -7.87 3.65 1.31
CA TYR A 233 -7.13 2.84 0.34
C TYR A 233 -7.24 3.43 -1.06
N ILE A 234 -6.13 3.45 -1.79
CA ILE A 234 -6.09 3.76 -3.21
C ILE A 234 -4.94 3.05 -3.90
N ASN A 235 -5.25 2.29 -4.94
CA ASN A 235 -4.24 1.68 -5.82
C ASN A 235 -3.70 2.73 -6.81
N ILE A 236 -2.39 3.02 -6.74
CA ILE A 236 -1.75 3.99 -7.63
C ILE A 236 -0.83 3.34 -8.68
N GLY A 237 -0.48 2.07 -8.49
CA GLY A 237 0.43 1.31 -9.35
C GLY A 237 -0.25 0.38 -10.36
N ALA A 238 -1.50 0.02 -10.11
CA ALA A 238 -2.34 -0.81 -10.97
C ALA A 238 -3.73 -0.19 -11.18
N ALA A 239 -4.37 -0.57 -12.28
CA ALA A 239 -5.75 -0.22 -12.58
C ALA A 239 -6.64 -1.40 -12.24
N GLU A 240 -7.69 -1.14 -11.47
CA GLU A 240 -8.71 -2.07 -11.04
C GLU A 240 -9.93 -1.93 -11.98
N ASN A 241 -10.33 -3.02 -12.63
CA ASN A 241 -11.29 -2.96 -13.74
C ASN A 241 -12.75 -2.65 -13.32
N TRP A 242 -13.03 -2.66 -12.01
CA TRP A 242 -14.34 -2.37 -11.43
C TRP A 242 -14.50 -0.92 -10.94
N ARG A 243 -13.43 -0.11 -11.01
CA ARG A 243 -13.48 1.28 -10.53
C ARG A 243 -14.19 2.20 -11.51
N TYR A 244 -14.75 3.30 -10.99
CA TYR A 244 -15.48 4.33 -11.75
C TYR A 244 -14.70 4.93 -12.95
N TYR A 245 -13.36 4.89 -12.92
CA TYR A 245 -12.53 5.43 -14.00
C TYR A 245 -12.35 4.45 -15.17
N TRP A 246 -12.65 3.17 -14.96
CA TRP A 246 -12.50 2.13 -15.97
C TRP A 246 -13.47 2.35 -17.13
N LYS A 247 -13.04 1.99 -18.34
CA LYS A 247 -13.89 2.06 -19.54
C LYS A 247 -13.99 0.68 -20.15
N GLU A 248 -15.19 0.30 -20.59
CA GLU A 248 -15.47 -1.05 -21.12
C GLU A 248 -14.56 -1.46 -22.30
N ASP A 249 -14.06 -0.51 -23.09
CA ASP A 249 -13.18 -0.77 -24.22
C ASP A 249 -11.69 -0.90 -23.85
N TRP A 250 -11.35 -0.71 -22.56
CA TRP A 250 -9.98 -0.86 -22.07
C TRP A 250 -9.57 -2.32 -21.99
N LYS A 251 -8.32 -2.57 -22.35
CA LYS A 251 -7.66 -3.88 -22.33
C LYS A 251 -6.15 -3.70 -22.26
N LEU A 252 -5.42 -4.80 -22.10
CA LEU A 252 -3.96 -4.76 -22.08
C LEU A 252 -3.40 -3.96 -23.29
N HIS A 253 -2.55 -2.98 -22.99
CA HIS A 253 -1.94 -2.02 -23.93
C HIS A 253 -2.89 -0.99 -24.56
N HIS A 254 -4.16 -0.95 -24.15
CA HIS A 254 -5.17 -0.01 -24.64
C HIS A 254 -6.04 0.48 -23.47
N PRO A 255 -5.77 1.66 -22.89
CA PRO A 255 -4.75 2.63 -23.27
C PRO A 255 -3.32 2.14 -23.07
N SER A 256 -2.36 2.77 -23.76
CA SER A 256 -0.94 2.33 -23.79
C SER A 256 -0.23 2.27 -22.45
N TRP A 257 -0.86 2.81 -21.40
CA TRP A 257 -0.39 2.77 -20.03
C TRP A 257 -0.86 1.53 -19.26
N LEU A 258 -1.92 0.81 -19.67
CA LEU A 258 -2.24 -0.54 -19.18
C LEU A 258 -1.18 -1.52 -19.69
N LYS A 259 -0.24 -1.95 -18.83
CA LYS A 259 1.06 -2.45 -19.31
C LYS A 259 1.32 -3.92 -19.06
N LYS A 260 1.00 -4.47 -17.90
CA LYS A 260 1.31 -5.87 -17.58
C LYS A 260 0.15 -6.45 -16.77
N PRO A 261 -0.32 -7.68 -17.05
CA PRO A 261 -1.25 -8.36 -16.15
C PRO A 261 -0.69 -8.39 -14.73
N TYR A 262 -1.56 -8.23 -13.73
CA TYR A 262 -1.19 -8.44 -12.34
C TYR A 262 -1.27 -9.95 -12.03
N GLU A 263 -0.14 -10.57 -11.72
CA GLU A 263 -0.11 -11.98 -11.32
C GLU A 263 -0.82 -12.18 -9.97
N GLY A 264 -1.81 -13.08 -9.95
CA GLY A 264 -2.65 -13.33 -8.77
C GLY A 264 -3.94 -12.52 -8.72
N TYR A 265 -4.07 -11.44 -9.50
CA TYR A 265 -5.23 -10.54 -9.51
C TYR A 265 -5.69 -10.27 -10.95
N GLU A 266 -6.57 -11.13 -11.48
CA GLU A 266 -7.00 -11.07 -12.89
C GLU A 266 -7.75 -9.77 -13.25
N ASP A 267 -8.37 -9.15 -12.25
CA ASP A 267 -9.13 -7.92 -12.38
C ASP A 267 -8.26 -6.64 -12.24
N GLU A 268 -6.94 -6.82 -12.07
CA GLU A 268 -5.98 -5.74 -11.99
C GLU A 268 -4.92 -5.79 -13.09
N ILE A 269 -4.48 -4.60 -13.52
CA ILE A 269 -3.45 -4.44 -14.54
C ILE A 269 -2.43 -3.41 -14.09
N TRP A 270 -1.16 -3.80 -13.99
CA TRP A 270 -0.04 -2.89 -13.75
C TRP A 270 0.00 -1.78 -14.79
N VAL A 271 0.10 -0.54 -14.32
CA VAL A 271 0.09 0.64 -15.17
C VAL A 271 1.47 1.25 -15.31
N LYS A 272 1.71 1.95 -16.43
CA LYS A 272 2.78 2.95 -16.50
C LYS A 272 2.37 4.18 -15.71
N TYR A 273 2.46 4.11 -14.38
CA TYR A 273 1.98 5.15 -13.46
C TYR A 273 2.56 6.55 -13.71
N TRP A 274 3.71 6.65 -14.40
CA TRP A 274 4.30 7.91 -14.82
C TRP A 274 3.64 8.56 -16.04
N LYS A 275 2.57 7.97 -16.59
CA LYS A 275 1.84 8.52 -17.73
C LYS A 275 0.81 9.53 -17.24
N LYS A 276 0.82 10.73 -17.84
CA LYS A 276 -0.05 11.84 -17.46
C LYS A 276 -1.52 11.44 -17.39
N ASP A 277 -2.02 10.68 -18.37
CA ASP A 277 -3.41 10.22 -18.39
C ASP A 277 -3.79 9.39 -17.16
N TRP A 278 -2.88 8.55 -16.65
CA TRP A 278 -3.09 7.82 -15.40
C TRP A 278 -2.98 8.75 -14.18
N GLN A 279 -1.98 9.63 -14.17
CA GLN A 279 -1.80 10.59 -13.09
C GLN A 279 -3.02 11.51 -12.93
N GLU A 280 -3.67 11.93 -14.02
CA GLU A 280 -4.90 12.73 -14.01
C GLU A 280 -6.12 11.96 -13.48
N ILE A 281 -6.13 10.62 -13.57
CA ILE A 281 -7.14 9.79 -12.90
C ILE A 281 -6.88 9.82 -11.39
N ILE A 282 -5.62 9.73 -10.96
CA ILE A 282 -5.26 9.62 -9.55
C ILE A 282 -5.30 10.96 -8.80
N TYR A 283 -4.76 12.05 -9.35
CA TYR A 283 -4.68 13.35 -8.66
C TYR A 283 -4.68 14.56 -9.61
N GLY A 284 -4.64 15.77 -9.02
CA GLY A 284 -4.32 17.01 -9.75
C GLY A 284 -5.51 17.74 -10.36
N ASN A 285 -6.73 17.27 -10.17
CA ASN A 285 -7.95 17.91 -10.66
C ASN A 285 -9.20 17.50 -9.87
N ASP A 286 -10.30 18.23 -10.05
CA ASP A 286 -11.53 18.06 -9.26
C ASP A 286 -12.24 16.71 -9.46
N ASN A 287 -11.93 15.98 -10.54
CA ASN A 287 -12.53 14.68 -10.84
C ASN A 287 -11.64 13.48 -10.44
N SER A 288 -10.42 13.76 -9.96
CA SER A 288 -9.42 12.73 -9.63
C SER A 288 -9.80 11.93 -8.39
N TYR A 289 -9.28 10.71 -8.28
CA TYR A 289 -9.55 9.81 -7.17
C TYR A 289 -9.12 10.45 -5.84
N MET A 290 -7.91 11.00 -5.76
CA MET A 290 -7.44 11.69 -4.56
C MET A 290 -8.34 12.86 -4.15
N LYS A 291 -8.91 13.60 -5.13
CA LYS A 291 -9.89 14.64 -4.80
C LYS A 291 -11.15 14.09 -4.15
N ARG A 292 -11.66 12.95 -4.64
CA ARG A 292 -12.84 12.30 -4.04
C ARG A 292 -12.58 11.86 -2.60
N ILE A 293 -11.39 11.33 -2.33
CA ILE A 293 -10.94 10.96 -0.96
C ILE A 293 -10.96 12.20 -0.05
N ILE A 294 -10.34 13.30 -0.50
CA ILE A 294 -10.29 14.57 0.25
C ILE A 294 -11.70 15.13 0.50
N ASP A 295 -12.57 15.13 -0.52
CA ASP A 295 -13.93 15.67 -0.41
C ASP A 295 -14.82 14.84 0.52
N SER A 296 -14.60 13.52 0.59
CA SER A 296 -15.22 12.63 1.57
C SER A 296 -14.64 12.79 2.98
N GLY A 297 -13.59 13.60 3.16
CA GLY A 297 -13.10 13.99 4.48
C GLY A 297 -12.31 12.91 5.21
N PHE A 298 -11.67 11.99 4.48
CA PHE A 298 -10.64 11.10 5.05
C PHE A 298 -9.46 11.92 5.58
N ASP A 299 -8.78 11.41 6.61
CA ASP A 299 -7.59 12.03 7.22
C ASP A 299 -6.31 11.75 6.40
N GLY A 300 -6.37 10.80 5.47
CA GLY A 300 -5.22 10.45 4.64
C GLY A 300 -5.52 9.41 3.57
N ALA A 301 -4.47 9.00 2.88
CA ALA A 301 -4.51 7.95 1.88
C ALA A 301 -3.41 6.89 2.08
N TYR A 302 -3.80 5.64 1.92
CA TYR A 302 -2.94 4.47 1.93
C TYR A 302 -2.71 4.03 0.47
N LEU A 303 -1.50 4.28 -0.03
CA LEU A 303 -1.15 4.20 -1.45
C LEU A 303 -0.62 2.81 -1.78
N ASP A 304 -1.49 1.98 -2.36
CA ASP A 304 -1.13 0.63 -2.72
C ASP A 304 -0.34 0.57 -4.04
N ASN A 305 0.40 -0.52 -4.19
CA ASN A 305 1.12 -0.90 -5.40
C ASN A 305 2.23 0.07 -5.81
N VAL A 306 2.91 0.70 -4.83
CA VAL A 306 4.10 1.50 -5.13
C VAL A 306 5.23 0.65 -5.76
N GLU A 307 5.25 -0.66 -5.50
CA GLU A 307 6.18 -1.63 -6.10
C GLU A 307 5.97 -1.88 -7.60
N ALA A 308 4.98 -1.24 -8.22
CA ALA A 308 4.81 -1.27 -9.67
C ALA A 308 6.12 -0.92 -10.43
N TYR A 309 7.03 -0.13 -9.83
CA TYR A 309 8.35 0.12 -10.42
C TYR A 309 9.15 -1.15 -10.69
N TYR A 310 9.02 -2.16 -9.83
CA TYR A 310 9.69 -3.45 -9.92
C TYR A 310 8.90 -4.40 -10.84
N PHE A 311 7.63 -4.66 -10.53
CA PHE A 311 6.82 -5.68 -11.22
C PHE A 311 6.54 -5.37 -12.70
N LEU A 312 6.70 -4.12 -13.15
CA LEU A 312 6.66 -3.79 -14.58
C LEU A 312 7.83 -4.37 -15.41
N TYR A 313 8.92 -4.80 -14.76
CA TYR A 313 10.12 -5.33 -15.43
C TYR A 313 10.54 -6.71 -14.96
N TYR A 314 10.15 -7.07 -13.74
CA TYR A 314 10.37 -8.36 -13.13
C TYR A 314 9.07 -9.14 -13.08
N ASP A 315 9.20 -10.46 -13.14
CA ASP A 315 8.10 -11.41 -12.97
C ASP A 315 8.13 -11.84 -11.51
#